data_AF-A0A9R0YCP9-F1
#
_entry.id   AF-A0A9R0YCP9-F1
#
_cell.length_a   1.000
_cell.length_b   1.000
_cell.length_c   1.000
_cell.angle_alpha   90.00
_cell.angle_beta   90.00
_cell.angle_gamma   90.00
#
_symmetry.space_group_name_H-M   'P 1'
#
loop_
_entity.id
_entity.type
_entity.pdbx_description
1 polymer ?
#
loop_
_entity_poly.entity_id
_entity_poly.type
_entity_poly.pdbx_seq_one_letter_code
_entity_poly.pdbx_strand_id
1 'polypeptide(L)'
;MLMPKDPNATIIMLATGTGIAPFRSFLWKMFFEEHEDYKFNGLAWLFLGVPTSDTLLYKEEFEKMVEIGGENFRLDFAVSREQTNAAGEKMYIQTRMAEYKEELWELLKIDYKKQLKKAEQWNVEVY
;
A
#
# COMPACT_ATOMS: atom_id res chain seq x y z
N MET A 1 8.01 5.70 -10.89
CA MET A 1 6.77 4.88 -10.95
C MET A 1 5.55 5.74 -11.38
N LEU A 2 4.58 5.20 -12.13
CA LEU A 2 3.33 5.90 -12.52
C LEU A 2 2.09 5.24 -11.88
N MET A 3 1.07 6.06 -11.58
CA MET A 3 -0.22 5.57 -11.06
C MET A 3 -1.06 4.98 -12.20
N PRO A 4 -1.81 3.88 -11.97
CA PRO A 4 -2.77 3.36 -12.95
C PRO A 4 -3.79 4.42 -13.37
N LYS A 5 -4.23 4.36 -14.63
CA LYS A 5 -5.28 5.25 -15.16
C LYS A 5 -6.69 4.85 -14.73
N ASP A 6 -6.90 3.57 -14.43
CA ASP A 6 -8.22 3.06 -14.02
C ASP A 6 -8.51 3.48 -12.57
N PRO A 7 -9.53 4.32 -12.32
CA PRO A 7 -9.89 4.78 -10.98
C PRO A 7 -10.43 3.67 -10.08
N ASN A 8 -10.80 2.51 -10.63
CA ASN A 8 -11.31 1.35 -9.88
C ASN A 8 -10.22 0.30 -9.62
N ALA A 9 -8.97 0.57 -10.00
CA ALA A 9 -7.89 -0.38 -9.84
C ALA A 9 -7.63 -0.71 -8.36
N THR A 10 -7.24 -1.96 -8.10
CA THR A 10 -6.61 -2.32 -6.83
C THR A 10 -5.13 -1.94 -6.89
N ILE A 11 -4.68 -1.13 -5.93
CA ILE A 11 -3.31 -0.59 -5.87
C ILE A 11 -2.68 -1.02 -4.55
N ILE A 12 -1.85 -2.06 -4.62
CA ILE A 12 -1.08 -2.56 -3.47
C ILE A 12 0.29 -1.87 -3.48
N MET A 13 0.59 -1.15 -2.41
CA MET A 13 1.78 -0.32 -2.25
C MET A 13 2.66 -0.90 -1.16
N LEU A 14 3.89 -1.27 -1.52
CA LEU A 14 4.85 -1.88 -0.60
C LEU A 14 6.03 -0.94 -0.40
N ALA A 15 6.14 -0.30 0.76
CA ALA A 15 7.17 0.69 1.07
C ALA A 15 8.00 0.32 2.30
N THR A 16 9.28 0.70 2.26
CA THR A 16 10.18 0.71 3.41
C THR A 16 10.88 2.07 3.49
N GLY A 17 10.89 2.67 4.69
CA GLY A 17 11.53 3.98 4.90
C GLY A 17 11.10 5.04 3.88
N THR A 18 12.06 5.66 3.20
CA THR A 18 11.82 6.75 2.22
C THR A 18 11.14 6.29 0.92
N GLY A 19 11.05 4.98 0.67
CA GLY A 19 10.27 4.42 -0.46
C GLY A 19 8.76 4.72 -0.37
N ILE A 20 8.29 5.32 0.73
CA ILE A 20 6.93 5.84 0.89
C ILE A 20 6.62 7.05 0.00
N ALA A 21 7.64 7.78 -0.46
CA ALA A 21 7.50 9.05 -1.18
C ALA A 21 6.53 9.01 -2.39
N PRO A 22 6.64 8.07 -3.36
CA PRO A 22 5.70 8.00 -4.48
C PRO A 22 4.26 7.70 -4.01
N PHE A 23 4.10 6.84 -3.00
CA PHE A 23 2.79 6.46 -2.50
C PHE A 23 2.09 7.59 -1.75
N ARG A 24 2.84 8.46 -1.06
CA ARG A 24 2.28 9.68 -0.49
C ARG A 24 1.62 10.54 -1.57
N SER A 25 2.28 10.72 -2.72
CA SER A 25 1.71 11.47 -3.84
C SER A 25 0.46 10.80 -4.42
N PHE A 26 0.46 9.47 -4.56
CA PHE A 26 -0.71 8.73 -5.05
C PHE A 26 -1.89 8.87 -4.11
N LEU A 27 -1.66 8.68 -2.81
CA LEU A 27 -2.70 8.73 -1.78
C LEU A 27 -3.29 10.14 -1.62
N TRP A 28 -2.47 11.19 -1.74
CA TRP A 28 -2.95 12.57 -1.79
C TRP A 28 -3.94 12.77 -2.95
N LYS A 29 -3.56 12.34 -4.16
CA LYS A 29 -4.43 12.41 -5.34
C LYS A 29 -5.71 11.56 -5.20
N MET A 30 -5.65 10.44 -4.48
CA MET A 30 -6.81 9.55 -4.28
C MET A 30 -7.79 10.05 -3.23
N PHE A 31 -7.31 10.64 -2.13
CA PHE A 31 -8.13 10.85 -0.92
C PHE A 31 -8.21 12.30 -0.42
N PHE A 32 -7.28 13.18 -0.79
CA PHE A 32 -7.27 14.58 -0.33
C PHE A 32 -7.56 15.60 -1.43
N GLU A 33 -7.53 15.18 -2.69
CA GLU A 33 -7.76 16.05 -3.84
C GLU A 33 -9.03 15.65 -4.60
N GLU A 34 -9.71 16.64 -5.17
CA GLU A 34 -10.81 16.43 -6.11
C GLU A 34 -10.34 16.76 -7.52
N HIS A 35 -10.54 15.84 -8.46
CA HIS A 35 -10.21 16.01 -9.87
C HIS A 35 -11.45 15.74 -10.72
N GLU A 36 -11.73 16.61 -11.71
CA GLU A 36 -12.91 16.45 -12.59
C GLU A 36 -12.85 15.16 -13.42
N ASP A 37 -11.65 14.71 -13.78
CA ASP A 37 -11.39 13.56 -14.64
C ASP A 37 -10.96 12.30 -13.88
N TYR A 38 -10.80 12.38 -12.55
CA TYR A 38 -10.32 11.28 -11.73
C TYR A 38 -10.94 11.27 -10.33
N LYS A 39 -11.69 10.21 -10.03
CA LYS A 39 -12.18 9.93 -8.68
C LYS A 39 -11.89 8.48 -8.34
N PHE A 40 -11.02 8.25 -7.36
CA PHE A 40 -10.64 6.91 -6.96
C PHE A 40 -11.83 6.17 -6.31
N ASN A 41 -12.19 5.02 -6.86
CA ASN A 41 -13.25 4.14 -6.35
C ASN A 41 -12.77 2.69 -6.18
N GLY A 42 -11.47 2.44 -6.36
CA GLY A 42 -10.84 1.15 -6.18
C GLY A 42 -10.41 0.89 -4.73
N LEU A 43 -9.48 -0.05 -4.58
CA LEU A 43 -8.87 -0.38 -3.29
C LEU A 43 -7.41 0.06 -3.29
N ALA A 44 -7.04 0.97 -2.40
CA ALA A 44 -5.65 1.29 -2.11
C ALA A 44 -5.22 0.56 -0.84
N TRP A 45 -4.11 -0.15 -0.89
CA TRP A 45 -3.59 -0.87 0.27
C TRP A 45 -2.10 -0.60 0.44
N LEU A 46 -1.76 0.15 1.49
CA LEU A 46 -0.39 0.52 1.83
C LEU A 46 0.18 -0.37 2.93
N PHE A 47 1.31 -1.00 2.65
CA PHE A 47 2.20 -1.60 3.65
C PHE A 47 3.43 -0.71 3.83
N LEU A 48 3.67 -0.23 5.05
CA LEU A 48 4.84 0.59 5.38
C LEU A 48 5.69 -0.08 6.47
N GLY A 49 6.91 -0.49 6.08
CA GLY A 49 7.92 -1.03 6.99
C GLY A 49 8.88 0.02 7.54
N VAL A 50 9.01 0.08 8.87
CA VAL A 50 9.92 0.98 9.59
C VAL A 50 10.58 0.27 10.79
N PRO A 51 11.72 0.76 11.30
CA PRO A 51 12.33 0.18 12.49
C PRO A 51 11.53 0.41 13.77
N THR A 52 11.08 1.64 14.03
CA THR A 52 10.37 2.05 15.27
C THR A 52 9.16 2.92 14.96
N SER A 53 8.23 3.04 15.90
CA SER A 53 7.03 3.88 15.77
C SER A 53 7.37 5.35 15.53
N ASP A 54 8.45 5.86 16.15
CA ASP A 54 8.94 7.24 15.95
C ASP A 54 9.45 7.50 14.53
N THR A 55 9.72 6.45 13.76
CA THR A 55 10.18 6.55 12.36
C THR A 55 9.06 6.36 11.34
N LEU A 56 7.79 6.28 11.80
CA LEU A 56 6.63 6.26 10.92
C LEU A 56 6.48 7.61 10.22
N LEU A 57 6.79 7.63 8.93
CA LEU A 57 6.65 8.82 8.08
C LEU A 57 5.17 9.04 7.74
N TYR A 58 4.69 10.27 7.92
CA TYR A 58 3.33 10.73 7.54
C TYR A 58 2.17 9.97 8.20
N LYS A 59 2.40 9.38 9.38
CA LYS A 59 1.41 8.58 10.10
C LYS A 59 0.04 9.25 10.20
N GLU A 60 0.01 10.50 10.68
CA GLU A 60 -1.24 11.26 10.88
C GLU A 60 -1.98 11.51 9.55
N GLU A 61 -1.26 11.77 8.45
CA GLU A 61 -1.87 11.95 7.13
C GLU A 61 -2.54 10.66 6.68
N PHE A 62 -1.86 9.52 6.81
CA PHE A 62 -2.42 8.23 6.40
C PHE A 62 -3.57 7.77 7.29
N GLU A 63 -3.52 8.00 8.60
CA GLU A 63 -4.64 7.71 9.50
C GLU A 63 -5.87 8.54 9.13
N LYS A 64 -5.71 9.82 8.79
CA LYS A 64 -6.80 10.65 8.27
C LYS A 64 -7.33 10.13 6.93
N MET A 65 -6.47 9.63 6.04
CA MET A 65 -6.92 9.00 4.79
C MET A 65 -7.70 7.71 5.03
N VAL A 66 -7.41 6.96 6.10
CA VAL A 66 -8.22 5.78 6.49
C VAL A 66 -9.62 6.21 6.90
N GLU A 67 -9.73 7.30 7.67
CA GLU A 67 -11.03 7.87 8.06
C GLU A 67 -11.85 8.35 6.85
N ILE A 68 -11.21 9.01 5.87
CA ILE A 68 -11.87 9.52 4.66
C ILE A 68 -12.20 8.39 3.67
N GLY A 69 -11.24 7.50 3.42
CA GLY A 69 -11.32 6.45 2.41
C GLY A 69 -12.20 5.27 2.81
N GLY A 70 -12.38 5.03 4.11
CA GLY A 70 -13.17 3.91 4.62
C GLY A 70 -12.70 2.58 4.04
N GLU A 71 -13.61 1.85 3.39
CA GLU A 71 -13.31 0.55 2.78
C GLU A 71 -12.33 0.63 1.59
N ASN A 72 -12.14 1.83 1.01
CA ASN A 72 -11.28 2.03 -0.16
C ASN A 72 -9.80 2.22 0.21
N PHE A 73 -9.46 2.39 1.50
CA PHE A 73 -8.06 2.52 1.94
C PHE A 73 -7.74 1.62 3.12
N ARG A 74 -6.71 0.79 2.94
CA ARG A 74 -6.13 -0.05 3.98
C ARG A 74 -4.69 0.33 4.25
N LEU A 75 -4.32 0.31 5.53
CA LEU A 75 -3.02 0.73 6.00
C LEU A 75 -2.47 -0.29 6.99
N ASP A 76 -1.31 -0.85 6.67
CA ASP A 76 -0.62 -1.84 7.48
C ASP A 76 0.81 -1.38 7.80
N PHE A 77 1.07 -1.15 9.07
CA PHE A 77 2.43 -0.86 9.55
C PHE A 77 3.17 -2.14 9.95
N ALA A 78 4.43 -2.22 9.55
CA ALA A 78 5.36 -3.26 9.97
C ALA A 78 6.53 -2.64 10.75
N VAL A 79 6.41 -2.63 12.09
CA VAL A 79 7.38 -1.97 12.99
C VAL A 79 8.36 -3.00 13.55
N SER A 80 9.46 -3.20 12.84
CA SER A 80 10.33 -4.38 13.03
C SER A 80 11.03 -4.51 14.40
N ARG A 81 11.17 -3.43 15.17
CA ARG A 81 11.78 -3.47 16.52
C ARG A 81 10.76 -3.55 17.65
N GLU A 82 9.48 -3.41 17.35
CA GLU A 82 8.41 -3.32 18.36
C GLU A 82 7.34 -4.40 18.21
N GLN A 83 7.22 -4.99 17.01
CA GLN A 83 6.24 -6.00 16.68
C GLN A 83 6.93 -7.31 16.29
N THR A 84 6.31 -8.42 16.65
CA THR A 84 6.72 -9.78 16.24
C THR A 84 5.53 -10.58 15.75
N ASN A 85 5.77 -11.55 14.87
CA ASN A 85 4.74 -12.51 14.47
C ASN A 85 4.57 -13.63 15.52
N ALA A 86 3.68 -14.58 15.26
CA ALA A 86 3.42 -15.71 16.16
C ALA A 86 4.65 -16.60 16.44
N ALA A 87 5.66 -16.59 15.56
CA ALA A 87 6.92 -17.32 15.72
C ALA A 87 8.00 -16.50 16.47
N GLY A 88 7.70 -15.27 16.90
CA GLY A 88 8.65 -14.37 17.54
C GLY A 88 9.61 -13.66 16.58
N GLU A 89 9.38 -13.75 15.27
CA GLU A 89 10.20 -13.09 14.26
C GLU A 89 9.83 -11.60 14.15
N LYS A 90 10.82 -10.75 13.84
CA LYS A 90 10.62 -9.31 13.67
C LYS A 90 9.60 -9.01 12.58
N MET A 91 8.75 -8.01 12.83
CA MET A 91 7.73 -7.58 11.88
C MET A 91 8.31 -6.70 10.76
N TYR A 92 8.89 -7.34 9.75
CA TYR A 92 9.20 -6.70 8.48
C TYR A 92 7.97 -6.69 7.55
N ILE A 93 8.05 -5.95 6.45
CA ILE A 93 6.95 -5.85 5.48
C ILE A 93 6.51 -7.23 4.95
N GLN A 94 7.46 -8.12 4.62
CA GLN A 94 7.14 -9.48 4.18
C GLN A 94 6.47 -10.32 5.27
N THR A 95 6.81 -10.06 6.54
CA THR A 95 6.21 -10.74 7.70
C THR A 95 4.75 -10.31 7.84
N ARG A 96 4.47 -9.00 7.73
CA ARG A 96 3.10 -8.46 7.74
C ARG A 96 2.28 -8.96 6.55
N MET A 97 2.86 -8.95 5.35
CA MET A 97 2.19 -9.49 4.16
C MET A 97 1.85 -10.97 4.28
N ALA A 98 2.68 -11.76 4.98
CA ALA A 98 2.41 -13.18 5.18
C ALA A 98 1.13 -13.45 5.99
N GLU A 99 0.73 -12.51 6.86
CA GLU A 99 -0.55 -12.56 7.59
C GLU A 99 -1.76 -12.43 6.64
N TYR A 100 -1.58 -11.75 5.51
CA TYR A 100 -2.60 -11.51 4.48
C TYR A 100 -2.36 -12.31 3.19
N LYS A 101 -1.52 -13.35 3.22
CA LYS A 101 -1.04 -14.06 2.02
C LYS A 101 -2.17 -14.54 1.10
N GLU A 102 -3.28 -15.02 1.65
CA GLU A 102 -4.40 -15.56 0.89
C GLU A 102 -5.18 -14.44 0.19
N GLU A 103 -5.47 -13.36 0.92
CA GLU A 103 -6.14 -12.18 0.38
C GLU A 103 -5.30 -11.49 -0.70
N LEU A 104 -4.00 -11.27 -0.43
CA LEU A 104 -3.07 -10.72 -1.41
C LEU A 104 -3.00 -11.60 -2.67
N TRP A 105 -3.02 -12.92 -2.52
CA TRP A 105 -3.02 -13.84 -3.65
C TRP A 105 -4.31 -13.77 -4.47
N GLU A 106 -5.47 -13.62 -3.84
CA GLU A 106 -6.73 -13.40 -4.56
C GLU A 106 -6.73 -12.09 -5.35
N LEU A 107 -6.28 -10.99 -4.73
CA LEU A 107 -6.16 -9.69 -5.40
C LEU A 107 -5.21 -9.76 -6.60
N LEU A 108 -4.04 -10.41 -6.43
CA LEU A 108 -3.08 -10.62 -7.51
C LEU A 108 -3.64 -11.52 -8.62
N LYS A 109 -4.48 -12.51 -8.32
CA LYS A 109 -5.06 -13.41 -9.33
C LYS A 109 -6.10 -12.73 -10.22
N ILE A 110 -6.92 -11.83 -9.64
CA ILE A 110 -7.87 -11.02 -10.41
C ILE A 110 -7.12 -10.28 -11.53
N ASP A 111 -5.93 -9.77 -11.21
CA ASP A 111 -5.05 -9.12 -12.17
C ASP A 111 -4.21 -10.09 -13.00
N TYR A 112 -3.86 -11.28 -12.50
CA TYR A 112 -3.12 -12.30 -13.23
C TYR A 112 -3.89 -12.83 -14.45
N LYS A 113 -5.23 -12.89 -14.37
CA LYS A 113 -6.09 -13.13 -15.55
C LYS A 113 -5.85 -12.11 -16.69
N LYS A 114 -5.25 -10.94 -16.39
CA LYS A 114 -4.93 -9.85 -17.34
C LYS A 114 -3.44 -9.79 -17.77
N GLN A 115 -2.63 -10.82 -17.52
CA GLN A 115 -1.19 -10.94 -17.90
C GLN A 115 -0.21 -9.90 -17.29
N LEU A 116 0.21 -10.17 -16.06
CA LEU A 116 1.07 -9.37 -15.16
C LEU A 116 2.53 -9.04 -15.58
N LYS A 117 2.94 -9.24 -16.83
CA LYS A 117 4.25 -8.72 -17.33
C LYS A 117 4.18 -7.98 -18.66
N LYS A 118 3.05 -8.02 -19.36
CA LYS A 118 2.78 -7.20 -20.54
C LYS A 118 1.93 -5.95 -20.21
N ALA A 119 1.42 -5.85 -18.98
CA ALA A 119 0.35 -4.92 -18.60
C ALA A 119 0.74 -3.83 -17.56
N GLU A 120 2.03 -3.57 -17.31
CA GLU A 120 2.49 -2.52 -16.36
C GLU A 120 1.96 -2.65 -14.91
N GLN A 121 1.58 -3.87 -14.50
CA GLN A 121 0.92 -4.16 -13.23
C GLN A 121 1.90 -4.52 -12.08
N TRP A 122 3.20 -4.69 -12.36
CA TRP A 122 4.23 -4.92 -11.33
C TRP A 122 5.37 -3.91 -11.52
N ASN A 123 5.38 -2.87 -10.71
CA ASN A 123 6.33 -1.76 -10.80
C ASN A 123 7.24 -1.77 -9.57
N VAL A 124 8.56 -1.82 -9.79
CA VAL A 124 9.57 -1.88 -8.72
C VAL A 124 10.56 -0.75 -8.91
N GLU A 125 10.77 0.03 -7.85
CA GLU A 125 11.77 1.09 -7.78
C GLU A 125 12.45 0.97 -6.41
N VAL A 126 13.70 0.50 -6.41
CA VAL A 126 14.51 0.27 -5.20
C VAL A 126 15.90 0.86 -5.47
N TYR A 127 16.42 1.60 -4.49
CA TYR A 127 17.70 2.32 -4.56
C TYR A 127 18.47 2.19 -3.24
#